data_AF-M6DDJ6-F1
#
_entry.id   AF-M6DDJ6-F1
#
_cell.length_a   1.000
_cell.length_b   1.000
_cell.length_c   1.000
_cell.angle_alpha   90.00
_cell.angle_beta   90.00
_cell.angle_gamma   90.00
#
_symmetry.space_group_name_H-M   'P 1'
#
loop_
_entity.id
_entity.type
_entity.pdbx_description
1 polymer ?
#
loop_
_entity_poly.entity_id
_entity_poly.type
_entity_poly.pdbx_seq_one_letter_code
_entity_poly.pdbx_strand_id
1 'polypeptide(L)'
;MFLCLARCLTKKRTRKIFHPMKRLTVLFLFSSLSFTNCGSGPSQDLSGLLLLLAGGGGGNSTFHCGQTVANPVSVSFGASSGNFVTESDLLTALGGDNCSTPSLTDNNNGTVTDSENRFIWTLCVLDNASDAPNTFTSPNCSDFDANDSSFNQTNALTTCSNLTFASRSDWILPDAIQLHSLRSTSSPYVLGAFGTANNSLGDSQTAWSSTIINGTTETLGITALYEATNVFRAFTPNSVSVTTVVCVAKY
;
A
#
# COMPACT_ATOMS: atom_id res chain seq x y z
N MET A 1 30.58 32.77 -29.71
CA MET A 1 30.93 32.68 -31.15
C MET A 1 30.41 31.34 -31.65
N PHE A 2 29.79 31.33 -32.84
CA PHE A 2 28.97 30.28 -33.46
C PHE A 2 27.50 30.10 -32.99
N LEU A 3 26.64 30.85 -33.67
CA LEU A 3 25.24 30.51 -33.99
C LEU A 3 25.17 29.18 -34.77
N CYS A 4 24.07 28.43 -34.65
CA CYS A 4 23.35 27.99 -35.85
C CYS A 4 21.87 27.70 -35.58
N LEU A 5 21.03 28.60 -36.08
CA LEU A 5 19.62 28.37 -36.42
C LEU A 5 19.54 27.42 -37.62
N ALA A 6 18.57 26.49 -37.66
CA ALA A 6 17.98 26.04 -38.92
C ALA A 6 16.57 25.46 -38.73
N ARG A 7 15.60 26.15 -39.34
CA ARG A 7 14.23 25.69 -39.61
C ARG A 7 14.26 24.56 -40.64
N CYS A 8 13.33 23.60 -40.56
CA CYS A 8 12.91 22.85 -41.74
C CYS A 8 11.39 22.86 -41.84
N LEU A 9 10.90 23.61 -42.83
CA LEU A 9 9.51 23.65 -43.27
C LEU A 9 9.34 22.68 -44.45
N THR A 10 8.14 22.10 -44.46
CA THR A 10 7.55 21.15 -45.40
C THR A 10 7.63 21.57 -46.87
N LYS A 11 7.87 20.60 -47.77
CA LYS A 11 7.43 20.71 -49.17
C LYS A 11 6.99 19.37 -49.77
N LYS A 12 5.71 19.37 -50.12
CA LYS A 12 4.89 18.33 -50.73
C LYS A 12 5.25 18.16 -52.22
N ARG A 13 5.38 16.93 -52.72
CA ARG A 13 5.29 16.64 -54.17
C ARG A 13 4.61 15.29 -54.40
N THR A 14 3.43 15.37 -54.99
CA THR A 14 2.58 14.27 -55.46
C THR A 14 3.06 13.75 -56.82
N ARG A 15 3.09 12.42 -56.98
CA ARG A 15 2.85 11.75 -58.28
C ARG A 15 2.06 10.46 -58.05
N LYS A 16 0.88 10.40 -58.70
CA LYS A 16 0.04 9.20 -58.85
C LYS A 16 0.60 8.35 -59.99
N ILE A 17 0.71 7.04 -59.78
CA ILE A 17 0.66 6.03 -60.85
C ILE A 17 -0.28 4.92 -60.36
N PHE A 18 -1.29 4.62 -61.17
CA PHE A 18 -2.28 3.55 -61.01
C PHE A 18 -1.79 2.32 -61.78
N HIS A 19 -1.91 1.11 -61.22
CA HIS A 19 -2.52 -0.11 -61.81
C HIS A 19 -2.36 -1.34 -60.86
N PRO A 20 -3.18 -2.41 -61.01
CA PRO A 20 -3.75 -3.18 -59.89
C PRO A 20 -3.18 -4.61 -59.69
N MET A 21 -3.73 -5.25 -58.64
CA MET A 21 -3.93 -6.69 -58.39
C MET A 21 -3.08 -7.43 -57.33
N LYS A 22 -3.85 -8.00 -56.37
CA LYS A 22 -3.74 -9.33 -55.72
C LYS A 22 -2.92 -9.49 -54.42
N ARG A 23 -3.69 -9.65 -53.33
CA ARG A 23 -3.54 -10.57 -52.17
C ARG A 23 -2.14 -11.12 -51.84
N LEU A 24 -1.60 -10.77 -50.66
CA LEU A 24 -0.81 -11.62 -49.74
C LEU A 24 -0.52 -10.78 -48.47
N THR A 25 -1.23 -10.99 -47.35
CA THR A 25 -0.89 -11.87 -46.22
C THR A 25 -0.39 -11.08 -45.01
N VAL A 26 -1.10 -11.31 -43.91
CA VAL A 26 -0.98 -10.87 -42.52
C VAL A 26 0.44 -11.01 -41.96
N LEU A 27 0.83 -10.07 -41.10
CA LEU A 27 1.86 -10.06 -40.04
C LEU A 27 2.80 -8.86 -40.17
N PHE A 28 2.50 -7.78 -39.46
CA PHE A 28 3.46 -6.88 -38.80
C PHE A 28 2.66 -5.82 -38.04
N LEU A 29 2.24 -6.14 -36.82
CA LEU A 29 1.51 -5.23 -35.94
C LEU A 29 1.95 -5.44 -34.48
N PHE A 30 3.26 -5.35 -34.23
CA PHE A 30 3.81 -5.28 -32.87
C PHE A 30 5.16 -4.58 -32.88
N SER A 31 5.16 -3.24 -32.91
CA SER A 31 6.33 -2.43 -32.55
C SER A 31 5.99 -0.94 -32.54
N SER A 32 5.15 -0.48 -31.61
CA SER A 32 5.00 0.97 -31.33
C SER A 32 4.24 1.28 -30.03
N LEU A 33 4.60 0.65 -28.92
CA LEU A 33 4.21 1.13 -27.59
C LEU A 33 5.39 0.99 -26.62
N SER A 34 6.38 1.87 -26.76
CA SER A 34 7.37 2.13 -25.71
C SER A 34 7.86 3.57 -25.86
N PHE A 35 8.03 4.23 -24.71
CA PHE A 35 8.64 5.55 -24.49
C PHE A 35 7.74 6.79 -24.55
N THR A 36 6.78 6.90 -23.63
CA THR A 36 6.48 8.19 -22.96
C THR A 36 6.05 7.96 -21.51
N ASN A 37 7.02 7.80 -20.61
CA ASN A 37 6.96 8.40 -19.26
C ASN A 37 8.33 8.27 -18.58
N CYS A 38 9.20 9.26 -18.77
CA CYS A 38 10.27 9.56 -17.83
C CYS A 38 9.69 10.53 -16.80
N GLY A 39 9.03 9.98 -15.78
CA GLY A 39 8.77 10.66 -14.52
C GLY A 39 9.63 9.97 -13.46
N SER A 40 10.73 10.62 -13.08
CA SER A 40 11.58 10.17 -11.97
C SER A 40 10.84 10.38 -10.65
N GLY A 41 10.24 9.32 -10.11
CA GLY A 41 9.68 9.28 -8.76
C GLY A 41 9.74 7.83 -8.25
N PRO A 42 10.15 7.59 -7.00
CA PRO A 42 10.27 6.24 -6.46
C PRO A 42 8.88 5.76 -6.01
N SER A 43 8.07 5.23 -6.95
CA SER A 43 6.89 4.37 -6.69
C SER A 43 6.02 4.28 -7.94
N GLN A 44 6.40 3.42 -8.86
CA GLN A 44 5.47 2.87 -9.86
C GLN A 44 5.65 1.37 -9.75
N ASP A 45 4.85 0.76 -8.88
CA ASP A 45 4.84 -0.69 -8.67
C ASP A 45 4.21 -1.36 -9.91
N LEU A 46 5.03 -1.57 -10.93
CA LEU A 46 4.64 -2.25 -12.18
C LEU A 46 4.33 -3.75 -11.96
N SER A 47 4.56 -4.25 -10.75
CA SER A 47 4.35 -5.64 -10.33
C SER A 47 2.89 -6.07 -10.50
N GLY A 48 1.93 -5.19 -10.21
CA GLY A 48 0.49 -5.50 -10.35
C GLY A 48 0.02 -5.57 -11.81
N LEU A 49 0.63 -4.81 -12.71
CA LEU A 49 0.22 -4.76 -14.12
C LEU A 49 0.68 -6.00 -14.91
N LEU A 50 1.77 -6.65 -14.50
CA LEU A 50 2.23 -7.90 -15.13
C LEU A 50 1.35 -9.11 -14.76
N LEU A 51 0.68 -9.09 -13.61
CA LEU A 51 -0.21 -10.17 -13.17
C LEU A 51 -1.56 -10.20 -13.91
N LEU A 52 -2.07 -9.05 -14.34
CA LEU A 52 -3.33 -8.96 -15.10
C LEU A 52 -3.22 -9.52 -16.54
N LEU A 53 -2.02 -9.61 -17.10
CA LEU A 53 -1.80 -10.22 -18.43
C LEU A 53 -1.55 -11.73 -18.38
N ALA A 54 -1.40 -12.32 -17.19
CA ALA A 54 -1.21 -13.75 -17.00
C ALA A 54 -2.52 -14.52 -16.69
N GLY A 55 -3.68 -13.86 -16.76
CA GLY A 55 -5.01 -14.42 -16.45
C GLY A 55 -5.57 -15.42 -17.48
N GLY A 56 -4.72 -16.31 -18.00
CA GLY A 56 -5.10 -17.35 -18.95
C GLY A 56 -4.25 -18.61 -18.79
N GLY A 57 -4.47 -19.35 -17.70
CA GLY A 57 -3.90 -20.70 -17.52
C GLY A 57 -3.45 -20.97 -16.08
N GLY A 58 -4.05 -21.97 -15.45
CA GLY A 58 -3.90 -22.28 -14.04
C GLY A 58 -2.50 -22.71 -13.58
N GLY A 59 -2.30 -22.60 -12.27
CA GLY A 59 -1.18 -23.16 -11.51
C GLY A 59 -0.11 -22.12 -11.17
N ASN A 60 -0.04 -21.76 -9.87
CA ASN A 60 0.94 -20.87 -9.23
C ASN A 60 0.73 -19.35 -9.41
N SER A 61 -0.47 -18.84 -9.12
CA SER A 61 -0.59 -17.48 -8.60
C SER A 61 0.11 -17.44 -7.24
N THR A 62 1.23 -16.73 -7.14
CA THR A 62 1.79 -16.33 -5.84
C THR A 62 0.69 -15.68 -5.02
N PHE A 63 0.29 -16.33 -3.92
CA PHE A 63 -0.67 -15.77 -2.97
C PHE A 63 -0.21 -14.37 -2.54
N HIS A 64 -1.09 -13.39 -2.64
CA HIS A 64 -0.82 -12.00 -2.29
C HIS A 64 -1.98 -11.50 -1.42
N CYS A 65 -1.74 -11.33 -0.13
CA CYS A 65 -2.60 -10.54 0.75
C CYS A 65 -2.18 -9.07 0.65
N GLY A 66 -3.09 -8.24 0.15
CA GLY A 66 -2.87 -6.81 -0.03
C GLY A 66 -3.67 -6.21 -1.19
N GLN A 67 -3.67 -4.89 -1.25
CA GLN A 67 -4.40 -4.11 -2.25
C GLN A 67 -3.99 -4.51 -3.68
N THR A 68 -4.97 -4.73 -4.56
CA THR A 68 -4.72 -5.12 -5.97
C THR A 68 -5.02 -4.00 -6.96
N VAL A 69 -5.74 -2.96 -6.53
CA VAL A 69 -6.01 -1.75 -7.31
C VAL A 69 -4.90 -0.73 -7.09
N ALA A 70 -4.41 -0.10 -8.16
CA ALA A 70 -3.36 0.92 -8.02
C ALA A 70 -3.89 2.20 -7.35
N ASN A 71 -3.04 2.83 -6.55
CA ASN A 71 -3.31 4.17 -6.04
C ASN A 71 -3.32 5.21 -7.19
N PRO A 72 -4.15 6.27 -7.10
CA PRO A 72 -5.17 6.51 -6.07
C PRO A 72 -6.44 5.67 -6.32
N VAL A 73 -7.02 5.15 -5.24
CA VAL A 73 -8.28 4.40 -5.27
C VAL A 73 -9.45 5.38 -5.24
N SER A 74 -10.44 5.16 -6.12
CA SER A 74 -11.61 6.03 -6.23
C SER A 74 -12.72 5.54 -5.31
N VAL A 75 -12.99 6.26 -4.23
CA VAL A 75 -14.01 5.93 -3.22
C VAL A 75 -14.67 7.19 -2.66
N SER A 76 -15.99 7.16 -2.50
CA SER A 76 -16.74 8.28 -1.95
C SER A 76 -16.96 8.13 -0.45
N PHE A 77 -16.55 9.10 0.34
CA PHE A 77 -16.82 9.16 1.79
C PHE A 77 -18.03 10.05 2.08
N GLY A 78 -18.86 9.63 3.03
CA GLY A 78 -19.96 10.47 3.52
C GLY A 78 -19.44 11.53 4.48
N ALA A 79 -19.55 12.81 4.11
CA ALA A 79 -19.15 13.92 5.00
C ALA A 79 -19.95 13.93 6.33
N SER A 80 -21.17 13.39 6.33
CA SER A 80 -22.05 13.26 7.50
C SER A 80 -21.64 12.14 8.46
N SER A 81 -20.72 11.25 8.06
CA SER A 81 -20.26 10.10 8.83
C SER A 81 -18.79 10.23 9.20
N GLY A 82 -18.29 11.43 9.54
CA GLY A 82 -16.92 11.59 10.08
C GLY A 82 -15.79 11.10 9.16
N ASN A 83 -16.05 11.07 7.84
CA ASN A 83 -15.18 10.51 6.80
C ASN A 83 -14.99 8.99 6.86
N PHE A 84 -16.00 8.25 7.33
CA PHE A 84 -16.05 6.79 7.24
C PHE A 84 -16.72 6.33 5.94
N VAL A 85 -16.32 5.13 5.48
CA VAL A 85 -16.92 4.39 4.36
C VAL A 85 -17.34 3.00 4.85
N THR A 86 -18.39 2.46 4.26
CA THR A 86 -18.81 1.07 4.45
C THR A 86 -17.69 0.11 4.06
N GLU A 87 -17.41 -0.85 4.94
CA GLU A 87 -16.34 -1.83 4.75
C GLU A 87 -16.49 -2.60 3.42
N SER A 88 -17.70 -3.06 3.08
CA SER A 88 -17.96 -3.80 1.84
C SER A 88 -17.60 -3.03 0.56
N ASP A 89 -17.97 -1.75 0.52
CA ASP A 89 -17.79 -0.92 -0.69
C ASP A 89 -16.32 -0.58 -0.88
N LEU A 90 -15.61 -0.32 0.22
CA LEU A 90 -14.19 -0.05 0.18
C LEU A 90 -13.38 -1.30 -0.14
N LEU A 91 -13.66 -2.45 0.49
CA LEU A 91 -12.99 -3.71 0.13
C LEU A 91 -13.15 -4.01 -1.36
N THR A 92 -14.35 -3.79 -1.92
CA THR A 92 -14.59 -3.91 -3.37
C THR A 92 -13.72 -2.95 -4.18
N ALA A 93 -13.61 -1.68 -3.76
CA ALA A 93 -12.81 -0.67 -4.44
C ALA A 93 -11.29 -0.91 -4.36
N LEU A 94 -10.82 -1.58 -3.30
CA LEU A 94 -9.42 -1.99 -3.12
C LEU A 94 -9.05 -3.25 -3.92
N GLY A 95 -10.04 -3.88 -4.56
CA GLY A 95 -9.90 -5.08 -5.38
C GLY A 95 -10.19 -6.40 -4.65
N GLY A 96 -10.95 -6.31 -3.56
CA GLY A 96 -11.38 -7.43 -2.72
C GLY A 96 -10.52 -7.62 -1.47
N ASP A 97 -11.09 -8.29 -0.48
CA ASP A 97 -10.31 -8.88 0.62
C ASP A 97 -9.72 -10.21 0.13
N ASN A 98 -8.43 -10.21 -0.15
CA ASN A 98 -7.68 -11.36 -0.64
C ASN A 98 -6.76 -11.96 0.43
N CYS A 99 -6.96 -11.58 1.68
CA CYS A 99 -6.24 -12.13 2.81
C CYS A 99 -7.00 -13.33 3.39
N SER A 100 -6.24 -14.31 3.86
CA SER A 100 -6.73 -15.45 4.61
C SER A 100 -6.82 -15.11 6.10
N THR A 101 -7.48 -15.98 6.87
CA THR A 101 -7.44 -15.88 8.34
C THR A 101 -5.98 -15.97 8.83
N PRO A 102 -5.49 -14.97 9.60
CA PRO A 102 -4.09 -14.93 10.01
C PRO A 102 -3.64 -16.13 10.85
N SER A 103 -2.40 -16.59 10.61
CA SER A 103 -1.74 -17.64 11.40
C SER A 103 -0.46 -17.07 12.01
N LEU A 104 -0.60 -16.58 13.25
CA LEU A 104 0.30 -15.64 13.90
C LEU A 104 1.35 -16.35 14.76
N THR A 105 2.62 -15.93 14.68
CA THR A 105 3.71 -16.41 15.54
C THR A 105 4.55 -15.24 16.02
N ASP A 106 4.64 -15.07 17.35
CA ASP A 106 5.56 -14.11 17.97
C ASP A 106 7.01 -14.59 17.78
N ASN A 107 7.84 -13.76 17.14
CA ASN A 107 9.23 -14.09 16.87
C ASN A 107 10.16 -13.77 18.06
N ASN A 108 9.61 -13.25 19.16
CA ASN A 108 10.32 -12.87 20.39
C ASN A 108 11.47 -11.88 20.17
N ASN A 109 11.33 -11.02 19.15
CA ASN A 109 12.29 -9.98 18.78
C ASN A 109 11.59 -8.65 18.41
N GLY A 110 10.35 -8.46 18.88
CA GLY A 110 9.51 -7.32 18.54
C GLY A 110 8.86 -7.41 17.16
N THR A 111 8.83 -8.59 16.53
CA THR A 111 8.08 -8.84 15.29
C THR A 111 7.14 -10.03 15.43
N VAL A 112 6.15 -10.09 14.57
CA VAL A 112 5.25 -11.24 14.44
C VAL A 112 5.20 -11.67 12.98
N THR A 113 5.14 -12.98 12.78
CA THR A 113 4.95 -13.61 11.47
C THR A 113 3.49 -14.02 11.28
N ASP A 114 2.91 -13.69 10.12
CA ASP A 114 1.68 -14.31 9.61
C ASP A 114 2.07 -15.30 8.50
N SER A 115 2.06 -16.58 8.86
CA SER A 115 2.46 -17.66 7.96
C SER A 115 1.46 -17.93 6.84
N GLU A 116 0.18 -17.60 7.07
CA GLU A 116 -0.88 -17.79 6.08
C GLU A 116 -0.84 -16.65 5.05
N ASN A 117 -0.75 -15.40 5.52
CA ASN A 117 -0.72 -14.23 4.63
C ASN A 117 0.66 -13.84 4.10
N ARG A 118 1.72 -14.51 4.57
CA ARG A 118 3.10 -14.36 4.10
C ARG A 118 3.69 -12.96 4.27
N PHE A 119 3.51 -12.36 5.44
CA PHE A 119 4.26 -11.18 5.84
C PHE A 119 4.62 -11.21 7.32
N ILE A 120 5.57 -10.35 7.69
CA ILE A 120 6.02 -10.09 9.05
C ILE A 120 5.71 -8.62 9.37
N TRP A 121 5.33 -8.28 10.60
CA TRP A 121 5.15 -6.88 11.02
C TRP A 121 5.88 -6.57 12.31
N THR A 122 6.07 -5.28 12.56
CA THR A 122 6.53 -4.75 13.84
C THR A 122 5.45 -4.97 14.90
N LEU A 123 5.76 -5.78 15.92
CA LEU A 123 4.83 -6.02 17.02
C LEU A 123 4.52 -4.72 17.74
N CYS A 124 5.53 -3.88 17.99
CA CYS A 124 5.37 -2.57 18.62
C CYS A 124 5.07 -1.47 17.59
N VAL A 125 4.25 -0.50 17.97
CA VAL A 125 4.05 0.72 17.19
C VAL A 125 5.34 1.50 17.11
N LEU A 126 5.51 2.24 16.03
CA LEU A 126 6.64 3.14 15.90
C LEU A 126 6.44 4.36 16.82
N ASP A 127 7.55 4.85 17.35
CA ASP A 127 7.67 6.11 18.07
C ASP A 127 8.25 7.17 17.12
N ASN A 128 7.52 8.27 16.92
CA ASN A 128 7.91 9.35 15.99
C ASN A 128 9.13 10.16 16.48
N ALA A 129 9.49 10.05 17.77
CA ALA A 129 10.70 10.69 18.29
C ALA A 129 11.97 9.89 17.94
N SER A 130 11.86 8.56 17.89
CA SER A 130 12.99 7.66 17.61
C SER A 130 13.01 7.09 16.19
N ASP A 131 11.94 7.26 15.42
CA ASP A 131 11.77 6.67 14.09
C ASP A 131 11.92 5.12 14.10
N ALA A 132 11.57 4.49 15.22
CA ALA A 132 11.72 3.05 15.44
C ALA A 132 10.54 2.47 16.22
N PRO A 133 10.30 1.15 16.15
CA PRO A 133 9.36 0.48 17.04
C PRO A 133 9.70 0.73 18.50
N ASN A 134 8.67 0.94 19.31
CA ASN A 134 8.78 0.98 20.76
C ASN A 134 9.53 -0.23 21.32
N THR A 135 10.15 -0.06 22.49
CA THR A 135 11.03 -1.08 23.06
C THR A 135 10.23 -2.34 23.38
N PHE A 136 10.61 -3.45 22.75
CA PHE A 136 10.02 -4.75 23.05
C PHE A 136 10.64 -5.35 24.33
N THR A 137 9.81 -5.56 25.34
CA THR A 137 10.11 -6.30 26.56
C THR A 137 9.18 -7.50 26.65
N SER A 138 9.62 -8.65 26.14
CA SER A 138 8.82 -9.88 26.05
C SER A 138 7.92 -10.10 27.29
N PRO A 139 6.60 -10.24 27.15
CA PRO A 139 5.79 -10.30 25.92
C PRO A 139 5.04 -8.98 25.63
N ASN A 140 5.68 -7.83 25.79
CA ASN A 140 5.01 -6.53 25.72
C ASN A 140 5.88 -5.47 25.04
N CYS A 141 5.24 -4.39 24.62
CA CYS A 141 5.90 -3.16 24.21
C CYS A 141 5.99 -2.21 25.40
N SER A 142 6.89 -1.22 25.31
CA SER A 142 6.89 -0.09 26.25
C SER A 142 5.56 0.66 26.21
N ASP A 143 5.29 1.40 27.29
CA ASP A 143 4.06 2.18 27.44
C ASP A 143 3.86 3.16 26.27
N PHE A 144 2.60 3.33 25.88
CA PHE A 144 2.19 4.27 24.84
C PHE A 144 2.38 5.72 25.27
N ASP A 145 2.92 6.56 24.38
CA ASP A 145 3.11 7.99 24.62
C ASP A 145 2.54 8.89 23.49
N ALA A 146 2.74 10.20 23.61
CA ALA A 146 2.22 11.16 22.64
C ALA A 146 2.90 11.07 21.26
N ASN A 147 4.13 10.56 21.20
CA ASN A 147 4.89 10.44 19.95
C ASN A 147 4.33 9.31 19.09
N ASP A 148 3.84 8.24 19.70
CA ASP A 148 3.30 7.06 19.01
C ASP A 148 2.12 7.40 18.08
N SER A 149 1.32 8.41 18.42
CA SER A 149 0.16 8.88 17.63
C SER A 149 0.41 10.16 16.81
N SER A 150 1.67 10.61 16.74
CA SER A 150 2.03 11.90 16.16
C SER A 150 2.53 11.82 14.70
N PHE A 151 2.43 10.65 14.07
CA PHE A 151 2.80 10.49 12.67
C PHE A 151 1.80 11.17 11.75
N ASN A 152 2.32 11.88 10.75
CA ASN A 152 1.60 12.09 9.49
C ASN A 152 1.92 10.94 8.52
N GLN A 153 1.14 10.78 7.46
CA GLN A 153 1.28 9.64 6.55
C GLN A 153 2.62 9.67 5.78
N THR A 154 3.13 10.86 5.44
CA THR A 154 4.42 11.00 4.72
C THR A 154 5.59 10.55 5.59
N ASN A 155 5.57 10.92 6.86
CA ASN A 155 6.54 10.43 7.85
C ASN A 155 6.39 8.91 7.99
N ALA A 156 5.18 8.38 8.15
CA ALA A 156 4.95 6.94 8.25
C ALA A 156 5.56 6.14 7.09
N LEU A 157 5.33 6.58 5.85
CA LEU A 157 5.94 6.00 4.64
C LEU A 157 7.47 6.04 4.69
N THR A 158 8.03 7.18 5.07
CA THR A 158 9.47 7.41 5.12
C THR A 158 10.13 6.59 6.22
N THR A 159 9.55 6.58 7.41
CA THR A 159 10.06 5.85 8.57
C THR A 159 10.03 4.35 8.30
N CYS A 160 8.92 3.79 7.79
CA CYS A 160 8.89 2.37 7.43
C CYS A 160 9.91 2.00 6.34
N SER A 161 10.04 2.80 5.28
CA SER A 161 10.97 2.49 4.18
C SER A 161 12.45 2.63 4.55
N ASN A 162 12.79 3.40 5.58
CA ASN A 162 14.15 3.53 6.10
C ASN A 162 14.43 2.64 7.32
N LEU A 163 13.42 1.93 7.83
CA LEU A 163 13.54 1.15 9.06
C LEU A 163 14.53 0.00 8.86
N THR A 164 15.48 -0.11 9.80
CA THR A 164 16.29 -1.32 9.96
C THR A 164 16.00 -1.93 11.31
N PHE A 165 15.25 -3.03 11.33
CA PHE A 165 14.72 -3.64 12.56
C PHE A 165 14.66 -5.16 12.42
N ALA A 166 14.92 -5.87 13.53
CA ALA A 166 14.96 -7.34 13.58
C ALA A 166 15.79 -7.99 12.45
N SER A 167 16.95 -7.39 12.14
CA SER A 167 17.87 -7.81 11.05
C SER A 167 17.29 -7.68 9.63
N ARG A 168 16.27 -6.83 9.44
CA ARG A 168 15.62 -6.55 8.16
C ARG A 168 15.65 -5.07 7.81
N SER A 169 15.61 -4.77 6.52
CA SER A 169 15.62 -3.40 5.97
C SER A 169 14.61 -3.21 4.83
N ASP A 170 13.73 -4.19 4.61
CA ASP A 170 12.73 -4.22 3.55
C ASP A 170 11.32 -3.95 4.11
N TRP A 171 11.25 -3.12 5.13
CA TRP A 171 10.03 -2.69 5.78
C TRP A 171 9.30 -1.67 4.88
N ILE A 172 7.98 -1.77 4.86
CA ILE A 172 7.09 -0.86 4.14
C ILE A 172 5.89 -0.51 5.01
N LEU A 173 5.27 0.64 4.74
CA LEU A 173 3.97 0.95 5.31
C LEU A 173 2.93 0.05 4.65
N PRO A 174 2.20 -0.79 5.41
CA PRO A 174 1.20 -1.69 4.84
C PRO A 174 0.10 -0.94 4.10
N ASP A 175 -0.45 -1.59 3.08
CA ASP A 175 -1.67 -1.12 2.45
C ASP A 175 -2.90 -1.40 3.34
N ALA A 176 -4.05 -0.86 2.96
CA ALA A 176 -5.26 -0.97 3.75
C ALA A 176 -5.80 -2.40 3.86
N ILE A 177 -5.58 -3.27 2.88
CA ILE A 177 -6.00 -4.68 2.93
C ILE A 177 -5.10 -5.46 3.89
N GLN A 178 -3.79 -5.22 3.85
CA GLN A 178 -2.84 -5.82 4.79
C GLN A 178 -3.17 -5.43 6.24
N LEU A 179 -3.36 -4.14 6.53
CA LEU A 179 -3.75 -3.69 7.86
C LEU A 179 -5.12 -4.21 8.30
N HIS A 180 -6.06 -4.35 7.36
CA HIS A 180 -7.36 -4.94 7.66
C HIS A 180 -7.22 -6.40 8.14
N SER A 181 -6.36 -7.19 7.50
CA SER A 181 -6.05 -8.57 7.96
C SER A 181 -5.42 -8.63 9.35
N LEU A 182 -4.73 -7.57 9.78
CA LEU A 182 -4.15 -7.46 11.12
C LEU A 182 -5.18 -7.13 12.22
N ARG A 183 -6.43 -6.78 11.84
CA ARG A 183 -7.59 -6.66 12.75
C ARG A 183 -8.12 -8.03 13.11
N SER A 184 -7.40 -8.74 13.96
CA SER A 184 -7.70 -10.13 14.32
C SER A 184 -8.01 -10.30 15.80
N THR A 185 -8.83 -11.30 16.12
CA THR A 185 -9.02 -11.82 17.48
C THR A 185 -8.01 -12.94 17.84
N SER A 186 -7.00 -13.18 17.01
CA SER A 186 -5.93 -14.14 17.27
C SER A 186 -4.67 -13.48 17.85
N SER A 187 -4.02 -14.14 18.80
CA SER A 187 -2.76 -13.71 19.42
C SER A 187 -1.54 -14.21 18.64
N PRO A 188 -0.41 -13.49 18.61
CA PRO A 188 -0.20 -12.12 19.13
C PRO A 188 -0.93 -11.07 18.28
N TYR A 189 -1.63 -10.17 18.96
CA TYR A 189 -2.51 -9.20 18.33
C TYR A 189 -1.74 -7.97 17.89
N VAL A 190 -2.11 -7.41 16.74
CA VAL A 190 -1.69 -6.05 16.36
C VAL A 190 -2.84 -5.14 16.73
N LEU A 191 -3.95 -5.23 15.99
CA LEU A 191 -5.18 -4.44 16.16
C LEU A 191 -6.22 -5.26 16.95
N GLY A 192 -5.96 -5.56 18.23
CA GLY A 192 -6.82 -6.40 19.09
C GLY A 192 -7.59 -5.65 20.17
N ALA A 193 -8.50 -6.34 20.87
CA ALA A 193 -9.13 -5.85 22.10
C ALA A 193 -8.17 -5.99 23.31
N PHE A 194 -8.22 -5.07 24.28
CA PHE A 194 -7.34 -5.02 25.45
C PHE A 194 -7.12 -6.40 26.13
N GLY A 195 -5.85 -6.77 26.33
CA GLY A 195 -5.41 -7.96 27.07
C GLY A 195 -4.13 -7.70 27.89
N THR A 196 -3.67 -8.70 28.65
CA THR A 196 -2.52 -8.57 29.57
C THR A 196 -1.14 -8.85 28.94
N ALA A 197 -1.09 -9.13 27.63
CA ALA A 197 0.15 -9.37 26.88
C ALA A 197 -0.02 -9.05 25.39
N ASN A 198 1.05 -8.50 24.77
CA ASN A 198 1.17 -8.12 23.35
C ASN A 198 0.23 -7.00 22.89
N ASN A 199 0.30 -5.84 23.55
CA ASN A 199 -0.40 -4.62 23.15
C ASN A 199 0.58 -3.66 22.48
N SER A 200 0.35 -3.29 21.22
CA SER A 200 0.96 -2.09 20.65
C SER A 200 -0.03 -1.14 20.03
N LEU A 201 -1.09 -1.67 19.41
CA LEU A 201 -2.18 -0.86 18.85
C LEU A 201 -3.45 -0.91 19.69
N GLY A 202 -3.50 -1.67 20.79
CA GLY A 202 -4.64 -1.69 21.72
C GLY A 202 -4.93 -0.31 22.33
N ASP A 203 -3.89 0.51 22.48
CA ASP A 203 -3.99 1.92 22.88
C ASP A 203 -4.07 2.89 21.68
N SER A 204 -3.88 2.37 20.46
CA SER A 204 -3.89 3.20 19.27
C SER A 204 -5.27 3.43 18.70
N GLN A 205 -5.57 4.70 18.55
CA GLN A 205 -6.50 5.14 17.53
C GLN A 205 -5.88 4.86 16.16
N THR A 206 -6.73 4.62 15.15
CA THR A 206 -6.44 4.48 13.71
C THR A 206 -4.97 4.30 13.25
N ALA A 207 -4.61 3.18 12.62
CA ALA A 207 -3.30 3.00 11.98
C ALA A 207 -3.24 3.59 10.57
N TRP A 208 -2.11 4.21 10.20
CA TRP A 208 -1.85 4.69 8.84
C TRP A 208 -1.64 3.55 7.84
N SER A 209 -2.27 3.65 6.67
CA SER A 209 -1.95 2.81 5.51
C SER A 209 -1.24 3.59 4.40
N SER A 210 -0.60 2.87 3.48
CA SER A 210 -0.05 3.42 2.23
C SER A 210 -1.12 3.64 1.14
N THR A 211 -2.38 3.29 1.39
CA THR A 211 -3.49 3.47 0.44
C THR A 211 -3.86 4.94 0.29
N ILE A 212 -3.77 5.46 -0.93
CA ILE A 212 -4.14 6.83 -1.28
C ILE A 212 -5.51 6.80 -1.95
N ILE A 213 -6.39 7.70 -1.52
CA ILE A 213 -7.77 7.81 -2.01
C ILE A 213 -8.00 9.21 -2.60
N ASN A 214 -8.94 9.33 -3.53
CA ASN A 214 -9.41 10.62 -4.06
C ASN A 214 -8.30 11.56 -4.58
N GLY A 215 -7.26 11.00 -5.20
CA GLY A 215 -6.35 11.78 -6.05
C GLY A 215 -5.36 12.68 -5.33
N THR A 216 -4.83 12.27 -4.17
CA THR A 216 -3.71 12.85 -3.37
C THR A 216 -4.09 13.68 -2.14
N THR A 217 -5.35 14.08 -1.97
CA THR A 217 -5.75 14.90 -0.81
C THR A 217 -6.09 14.08 0.43
N GLU A 218 -6.32 12.78 0.26
CA GLU A 218 -6.81 11.90 1.31
C GLU A 218 -6.07 10.56 1.30
N THR A 219 -5.97 9.98 2.49
CA THR A 219 -5.27 8.73 2.76
C THR A 219 -6.11 7.90 3.71
N LEU A 220 -6.02 6.59 3.55
CA LEU A 220 -6.83 5.68 4.32
C LEU A 220 -6.11 5.30 5.61
N GLY A 221 -6.82 5.45 6.73
CA GLY A 221 -6.43 4.86 8.01
C GLY A 221 -7.44 3.80 8.42
N ILE A 222 -6.98 2.86 9.25
CA ILE A 222 -7.78 1.73 9.71
C ILE A 222 -7.93 1.78 11.22
N THR A 223 -9.18 1.76 11.69
CA THR A 223 -9.48 1.76 13.11
C THR A 223 -9.23 0.40 13.74
N ALA A 224 -9.03 0.40 15.06
CA ALA A 224 -8.85 -0.81 15.84
C ALA A 224 -10.09 -1.73 15.78
N LEU A 225 -9.94 -2.98 16.20
CA LEU A 225 -10.95 -4.03 16.07
C LEU A 225 -12.27 -3.74 16.81
N TYR A 226 -12.26 -2.93 17.87
CA TYR A 226 -13.50 -2.59 18.61
C TYR A 226 -14.44 -1.69 17.81
N GLU A 227 -13.95 -0.99 16.78
CA GLU A 227 -14.80 -0.25 15.85
C GLU A 227 -15.43 -1.21 14.84
N ALA A 228 -16.59 -1.75 15.21
CA ALA A 228 -17.30 -2.76 14.43
C ALA A 228 -17.91 -2.21 13.12
N THR A 229 -18.21 -0.91 13.06
CA THR A 229 -18.90 -0.29 11.92
C THR A 229 -18.03 0.68 11.13
N ASN A 230 -17.06 1.31 11.79
CA ASN A 230 -16.27 2.42 11.27
C ASN A 230 -14.82 1.98 11.04
N VAL A 231 -14.63 0.91 10.27
CA VAL A 231 -13.33 0.25 10.07
C VAL A 231 -12.33 1.15 9.35
N PHE A 232 -12.81 1.90 8.36
CA PHE A 232 -11.98 2.63 7.43
C PHE A 232 -12.33 4.11 7.44
N ARG A 233 -11.31 4.95 7.62
CA ARG A 233 -11.48 6.40 7.74
C ARG A 233 -10.53 7.14 6.82
N ALA A 234 -11.04 8.14 6.11
CA ALA A 234 -10.23 9.05 5.32
C ALA A 234 -9.65 10.18 6.18
N PHE A 235 -8.37 10.47 5.95
CA PHE A 235 -7.64 11.56 6.60
C PHE A 235 -6.85 12.37 5.58
N THR A 236 -6.62 13.63 5.91
CA THR A 236 -5.63 14.46 5.22
C THR A 236 -4.22 13.92 5.53
N PRO A 237 -3.36 13.64 4.53
CA PRO A 237 -2.05 13.01 4.75
C PRO A 237 -1.14 13.72 5.77
N ASN A 238 -1.29 15.04 5.90
CA ASN A 238 -0.48 15.89 6.77
C ASN A 238 -1.05 16.06 8.19
N SER A 239 -2.19 15.44 8.52
CA SER A 239 -2.72 15.48 9.88
C SER A 239 -1.82 14.70 10.81
N VAL A 240 -1.42 15.33 11.90
CA VAL A 240 -0.75 14.69 13.04
C VAL A 240 -1.77 14.53 14.18
N SER A 241 -1.48 13.64 15.13
CA SER A 241 -2.17 13.52 16.44
C SER A 241 -3.35 12.55 16.56
N VAL A 242 -3.56 11.61 15.64
CA VAL A 242 -4.67 10.63 15.74
C VAL A 242 -4.32 9.23 15.25
N THR A 243 -3.07 8.98 14.89
CA THR A 243 -2.72 7.81 14.08
C THR A 243 -1.36 7.23 14.40
N THR A 244 -1.33 5.91 14.53
CA THR A 244 -0.12 5.13 14.77
C THR A 244 0.42 4.50 13.50
N VAL A 245 1.63 3.95 13.62
CA VAL A 245 2.31 3.28 12.51
C VAL A 245 2.80 1.92 12.96
N VAL A 246 2.54 0.92 12.12
CA VAL A 246 3.24 -0.36 12.09
C VAL A 246 3.78 -0.56 10.70
N CYS A 247 4.89 -1.27 10.59
CA CYS A 247 5.50 -1.59 9.31
C CYS A 247 5.37 -3.09 9.03
N VAL A 248 5.22 -3.45 7.76
CA VAL A 248 5.22 -4.84 7.29
C VAL A 248 6.43 -5.10 6.41
N ALA A 249 6.85 -6.36 6.34
CA ALA A 249 7.90 -6.83 5.47
C ALA A 249 7.54 -8.22 4.94
N LYS A 250 8.07 -8.62 3.78
CA LYS A 250 7.68 -9.89 3.14
C LYS A 250 8.14 -11.09 3.97
N TYR A 251 7.32 -12.13 4.08
CA TYR A 251 7.73 -13.37 4.75
C TYR A 251 8.76 -14.16 3.93
#